data_AF-A0A0C3FJ92-F1
#
_entry.id   AF-A0A0C3FJ92-F1
#
_cell.length_a   1.000
_cell.length_b   1.000
_cell.length_c   1.000
_cell.angle_alpha   90.00
_cell.angle_beta   90.00
_cell.angle_gamma   90.00
#
_symmetry.space_group_name_H-M   'P 1'
#
loop_
_entity.id
_entity.type
_entity.pdbx_description
1 polymer ?
#
loop_
_entity_poly.entity_id
_entity_poly.type
_entity_poly.pdbx_seq_one_letter_code
_entity_poly.pdbx_strand_id
1 'polypeptide(L)'
;MVHITSQLFVLAALITSSCALHLSKRSTAADVEADLKNISTQVTTLDNAINSFPSTCSLILALAIHSDAAPLISAINQATTDTNDVSPAPLSEDNGAAIITQVQGIQPIIIDALKRINLSEATSALEAGLIAAVPADILANATAIQTAINAAFSSACATYGSGC
;
A
#
# COMPACT_ATOMS: atom_id res chain seq x y z
N MET A 1 -25.64 -13.81 80.93
CA MET A 1 -25.40 -14.72 79.78
C MET A 1 -26.58 -14.54 78.86
N VAL A 2 -26.38 -13.79 77.77
CA VAL A 2 -27.45 -13.18 76.97
C VAL A 2 -28.09 -14.23 76.07
N HIS A 3 -29.41 -14.31 76.20
CA HIS A 3 -30.37 -15.04 75.37
C HIS A 3 -30.59 -14.27 74.06
N ILE A 4 -30.97 -14.94 72.96
CA ILE A 4 -32.11 -14.62 72.07
C ILE A 4 -31.95 -15.27 70.68
N THR A 5 -33.01 -15.98 70.32
CA THR A 5 -33.40 -16.65 69.06
C THR A 5 -33.76 -15.68 67.91
N SER A 6 -33.89 -16.22 66.68
CA SER A 6 -34.87 -15.82 65.64
C SER A 6 -34.40 -14.91 64.47
N GLN A 7 -34.42 -15.52 63.26
CA GLN A 7 -35.01 -15.06 61.98
C GLN A 7 -34.50 -13.82 61.17
N LEU A 8 -34.45 -14.07 59.84
CA LEU A 8 -34.77 -13.22 58.67
C LEU A 8 -33.77 -12.15 58.12
N PHE A 9 -33.46 -12.34 56.82
CA PHE A 9 -33.29 -11.38 55.70
C PHE A 9 -32.36 -10.16 55.82
N VAL A 10 -31.46 -9.97 54.83
CA VAL A 10 -31.47 -8.82 53.87
C VAL A 10 -30.40 -8.99 52.77
N LEU A 11 -30.86 -8.68 51.55
CA LEU A 11 -30.28 -8.62 50.21
C LEU A 11 -29.29 -7.45 50.00
N ALA A 12 -28.15 -7.66 49.30
CA ALA A 12 -27.51 -6.62 48.46
C ALA A 12 -26.48 -7.21 47.48
N ALA A 13 -26.61 -6.80 46.22
CA ALA A 13 -25.91 -7.27 45.05
C ALA A 13 -24.46 -6.75 44.92
N LEU A 14 -23.59 -7.55 44.30
CA LEU A 14 -22.56 -7.03 43.40
C LEU A 14 -22.47 -7.98 42.20
N ILE A 15 -23.29 -7.72 41.19
CA ILE A 15 -23.07 -8.26 39.86
C ILE A 15 -21.82 -7.53 39.37
N THR A 16 -20.66 -8.17 39.41
CA THR A 16 -19.51 -7.76 38.62
C THR A 16 -19.86 -8.05 37.17
N SER A 17 -20.72 -7.21 36.60
CA SER A 17 -20.82 -7.07 35.16
C SER A 17 -19.50 -6.42 34.76
N SER A 18 -18.50 -7.26 34.48
CA SER A 18 -17.37 -6.85 33.67
C SER A 18 -17.95 -6.49 32.31
N CYS A 19 -18.47 -5.28 32.21
CA CYS A 19 -18.46 -4.55 30.97
C CYS A 19 -16.98 -4.46 30.62
N ALA A 20 -16.50 -5.43 29.85
CA ALA A 20 -15.26 -5.30 29.14
C ALA A 20 -15.50 -4.09 28.25
N LEU A 21 -15.13 -2.91 28.77
CA LEU A 21 -14.91 -1.76 27.92
C LEU A 21 -13.87 -2.27 26.94
N HIS A 22 -14.31 -2.50 25.70
CA HIS A 22 -13.42 -2.63 24.56
C HIS A 22 -12.76 -1.26 24.43
N LEU A 23 -11.77 -1.01 25.28
CA LEU A 23 -10.83 0.07 25.11
C LEU A 23 -9.98 -0.39 23.93
N SER A 24 -10.46 -0.12 22.71
CA SER A 24 -9.65 -0.28 21.52
C SER A 24 -8.33 0.41 21.82
N LYS A 25 -7.24 -0.36 21.84
CA LYS A 25 -5.91 0.18 22.08
C LYS A 25 -5.68 1.23 20.99
N ARG A 26 -5.59 2.50 21.37
CA ARG A 26 -5.23 3.57 20.44
C ARG A 26 -3.82 3.32 19.93
N SER A 27 -3.59 3.66 18.67
CA SER A 27 -2.28 3.58 18.06
C SER A 27 -1.34 4.60 18.68
N THR A 28 -0.04 4.34 18.62
CA THR A 28 1.02 5.17 19.18
C THR A 28 1.92 5.68 18.06
N ALA A 29 2.78 6.67 18.36
CA ALA A 29 3.78 7.11 17.40
C ALA A 29 4.70 5.96 16.93
N ALA A 30 5.02 5.02 17.82
CA ALA A 30 5.81 3.85 17.50
C ALA A 30 5.10 2.91 16.51
N ASP A 31 3.76 2.84 16.54
CA ASP A 31 2.99 2.07 15.56
C ASP A 31 3.09 2.74 14.17
N VAL A 32 2.96 4.07 14.10
CA VAL A 32 3.15 4.85 12.85
C VAL A 32 4.56 4.68 12.27
N GLU A 33 5.60 4.72 13.12
CA GLU A 33 6.98 4.48 12.68
C GLU A 33 7.20 3.03 12.21
N ALA A 34 6.56 2.05 12.85
CA ALA A 34 6.61 0.67 12.40
C ALA A 34 5.93 0.50 11.03
N ASP A 35 4.81 1.17 10.80
CA ASP A 35 4.12 1.17 9.52
C ASP A 35 4.94 1.83 8.41
N LEU A 36 5.58 2.97 8.68
CA LEU A 36 6.46 3.63 7.72
C LEU A 36 7.68 2.76 7.37
N LYS A 37 8.22 2.02 8.33
CA LYS A 37 9.26 0.99 8.06
C LYS A 37 8.72 -0.15 7.18
N ASN A 38 7.49 -0.58 7.40
CA ASN A 38 6.84 -1.57 6.53
C ASN A 38 6.63 -0.99 5.12
N ILE A 39 6.09 0.21 4.98
CA ILE A 39 5.94 0.92 3.70
C ILE A 39 7.29 1.01 2.99
N SER A 40 8.35 1.42 3.68
CA SER A 40 9.71 1.48 3.10
C SER A 40 10.14 0.11 2.54
N THR A 41 9.85 -0.97 3.25
CA THR A 41 10.14 -2.34 2.80
C THR A 41 9.34 -2.70 1.54
N GLN A 42 8.04 -2.40 1.52
CA GLN A 42 7.17 -2.71 0.38
C GLN A 42 7.52 -1.85 -0.85
N VAL A 43 7.78 -0.55 -0.66
CA VAL A 43 8.22 0.35 -1.73
C VAL A 43 9.55 -0.12 -2.31
N THR A 44 10.51 -0.52 -1.48
CA THR A 44 11.79 -1.08 -1.94
C THR A 44 11.60 -2.39 -2.72
N THR A 45 10.68 -3.25 -2.28
CA THR A 45 10.37 -4.51 -2.97
C THR A 45 9.77 -4.24 -4.35
N LEU A 46 8.77 -3.37 -4.42
CA LEU A 46 8.13 -2.98 -5.66
C LEU A 46 9.11 -2.28 -6.61
N ASP A 47 9.95 -1.38 -6.08
CA ASP A 47 11.00 -0.71 -6.82
C ASP A 47 12.01 -1.70 -7.41
N ASN A 48 12.49 -2.67 -6.63
CA ASN A 48 13.38 -3.72 -7.12
C ASN A 48 12.74 -4.58 -8.22
N ALA A 49 11.44 -4.88 -8.10
CA ALA A 49 10.70 -5.65 -9.10
C ALA A 49 10.55 -4.87 -10.42
N ILE A 50 10.20 -3.58 -10.34
CA ILE A 50 10.21 -2.65 -11.48
C ILE A 50 11.63 -2.53 -12.04
N ASN A 51 12.63 -2.48 -11.15
CA ASN A 51 14.05 -2.40 -11.51
C ASN A 51 14.58 -3.67 -12.22
N SER A 52 13.89 -4.78 -12.06
CA SER A 52 14.25 -6.07 -12.65
C SER A 52 13.36 -6.44 -13.84
N PHE A 53 12.38 -5.62 -14.18
CA PHE A 53 11.47 -5.90 -15.29
C PHE A 53 12.22 -5.86 -16.62
N PRO A 54 12.28 -6.97 -17.38
CA PRO A 54 13.12 -7.06 -18.57
C PRO A 54 12.49 -6.31 -19.76
N SER A 55 13.33 -5.82 -20.67
CA SER A 55 12.93 -5.16 -21.92
C SER A 55 12.23 -6.09 -22.92
N THR A 56 12.18 -7.39 -22.65
CA THR A 56 11.43 -8.40 -23.44
C THR A 56 10.04 -8.71 -22.87
N CYS A 57 9.66 -8.06 -21.76
CA CYS A 57 8.26 -7.83 -21.38
C CYS A 57 7.48 -9.12 -21.13
N SER A 58 7.55 -9.62 -19.89
CA SER A 58 6.81 -10.81 -19.49
C SER A 58 5.54 -10.43 -18.74
N LEU A 59 4.37 -10.87 -19.22
CA LEU A 59 3.10 -10.69 -18.53
C LEU A 59 3.11 -11.34 -17.14
N ILE A 60 3.84 -12.45 -16.97
CA ILE A 60 4.00 -13.12 -15.66
C ILE A 60 4.77 -12.22 -14.69
N LEU A 61 5.82 -11.55 -15.16
CA LEU A 61 6.59 -10.62 -14.32
C LEU A 61 5.80 -9.33 -14.05
N ALA A 62 4.99 -8.86 -15.01
CA ALA A 62 4.11 -7.71 -14.81
C ALA A 62 3.02 -8.02 -13.77
N LEU A 63 2.46 -9.24 -13.82
CA LEU A 63 1.52 -9.72 -12.81
C LEU A 63 2.18 -9.86 -11.43
N ALA A 64 3.45 -10.27 -11.38
CA ALA A 64 4.21 -10.30 -10.13
C ALA A 64 4.39 -8.88 -9.55
N ILE A 65 4.79 -7.90 -10.35
CA ILE A 65 4.89 -6.48 -9.94
C ILE A 65 3.53 -5.97 -9.43
N HIS A 66 2.43 -6.32 -10.10
CA HIS A 66 1.09 -5.99 -9.62
C HIS A 66 0.78 -6.65 -8.28
N SER A 67 1.13 -7.93 -8.12
CA SER A 67 0.97 -8.66 -6.86
C SER A 67 1.78 -8.01 -5.74
N ASP A 68 2.98 -7.52 -6.02
CA ASP A 68 3.85 -6.84 -5.05
C ASP A 68 3.29 -5.47 -4.62
N ALA A 69 2.43 -4.84 -5.44
CA ALA A 69 1.74 -3.61 -5.06
C ALA A 69 0.63 -3.81 -4.02
N ALA A 70 0.04 -5.01 -3.93
CA ALA A 70 -1.06 -5.26 -2.99
C ALA A 70 -0.63 -5.15 -1.50
N PRO A 71 0.49 -5.74 -1.06
CA PRO A 71 1.04 -5.51 0.29
C PRO A 71 1.36 -4.04 0.58
N LEU A 72 1.83 -3.29 -0.42
CA LEU A 72 2.08 -1.85 -0.26
C LEU A 72 0.78 -1.08 0.03
N ILE A 73 -0.30 -1.37 -0.71
CA ILE A 73 -1.62 -0.77 -0.48
C ILE A 73 -2.11 -1.09 0.95
N SER A 74 -1.99 -2.35 1.38
CA SER A 74 -2.35 -2.75 2.75
C SER A 74 -1.53 -2.00 3.80
N ALA A 75 -0.22 -1.85 3.62
CA ALA A 75 0.65 -1.12 4.53
C ALA A 75 0.28 0.37 4.62
N ILE A 76 -0.04 1.01 3.50
CA ILE A 76 -0.49 2.41 3.46
C ILE A 76 -1.82 2.58 4.19
N ASN A 77 -2.77 1.66 3.99
CA ASN A 77 -4.06 1.70 4.67
C ASN A 77 -3.92 1.51 6.19
N GLN A 78 -3.01 0.63 6.62
CA GLN A 78 -2.71 0.45 8.04
C GLN A 78 -2.06 1.69 8.64
N ALA A 79 -1.02 2.24 7.99
CA ALA A 79 -0.37 3.49 8.39
C ALA A 79 -1.35 4.65 8.52
N THR A 80 -2.32 4.72 7.61
CA THR A 80 -3.39 5.72 7.61
C THR A 80 -4.32 5.52 8.82
N THR A 81 -4.71 4.28 9.11
CA THR A 81 -5.50 3.94 10.31
C THR A 81 -4.76 4.37 11.58
N ASP A 82 -3.50 3.99 11.71
CA ASP A 82 -2.72 4.23 12.93
C ASP A 82 -2.35 5.70 13.13
N THR A 83 -2.10 6.43 12.04
CA THR A 83 -1.90 7.88 12.10
C THR A 83 -3.18 8.60 12.55
N ASN A 84 -4.35 8.15 12.11
CA ASN A 84 -5.63 8.77 12.47
C ASN A 84 -6.07 8.45 13.91
N ASP A 85 -5.64 7.32 14.47
CA ASP A 85 -5.97 6.93 15.85
C ASP A 85 -4.83 7.20 16.85
N VAL A 86 -3.78 7.90 16.43
CA VAL A 86 -2.58 8.09 17.24
C VAL A 86 -2.86 8.82 18.56
N SER A 87 -2.28 8.31 19.64
CA SER A 87 -2.41 8.87 20.98
C SER A 87 -1.10 8.77 21.77
N PRO A 88 -0.69 9.83 22.49
CA PRO A 88 -1.35 11.13 22.59
C PRO A 88 -1.28 11.93 21.28
N ALA A 89 -2.29 12.76 21.06
CA ALA A 89 -2.31 13.76 20.00
C ALA A 89 -2.31 15.18 20.64
N PRO A 90 -1.57 16.16 20.08
CA PRO A 90 -0.70 16.04 18.91
C PRO A 90 0.57 15.21 19.19
N LEU A 91 1.22 14.72 18.14
CA LEU A 91 2.53 14.08 18.23
C LEU A 91 3.55 15.03 18.87
N SER A 92 4.46 14.48 19.68
CA SER A 92 5.61 15.24 20.18
C SER A 92 6.56 15.61 19.03
N GLU A 93 7.37 16.65 19.24
CA GLU A 93 8.38 17.09 18.26
C GLU A 93 9.35 15.97 17.87
N ASP A 94 9.84 15.19 18.84
CA ASP A 94 10.78 14.07 18.60
C ASP A 94 10.18 13.01 17.65
N ASN A 95 8.99 12.49 17.99
CA ASN A 95 8.25 11.55 17.14
C ASN A 95 7.92 12.15 15.76
N GLY A 96 7.54 13.43 15.69
CA GLY A 96 7.29 14.13 14.43
C GLY A 96 8.54 14.19 13.55
N ALA A 97 9.70 14.50 14.12
CA ALA A 97 10.98 14.54 13.42
C ALA A 97 11.40 13.14 12.93
N ALA A 98 11.17 12.09 13.74
CA ALA A 98 11.42 10.70 13.34
C ALA A 98 10.57 10.29 12.14
N ILE A 99 9.26 10.56 12.17
CA ILE A 99 8.32 10.29 11.07
C ILE A 99 8.73 11.04 9.79
N ILE A 100 9.06 12.33 9.87
CA ILE A 100 9.51 13.12 8.71
C ILE A 100 10.77 12.51 8.09
N THR A 101 11.74 12.09 8.92
CA THR A 101 12.97 11.46 8.45
C THR A 101 12.67 10.16 7.68
N GLN A 102 11.74 9.33 8.17
CA GLN A 102 11.35 8.11 7.49
C GLN A 102 10.65 8.40 6.15
N VAL A 103 9.74 9.37 6.11
CA VAL A 103 9.07 9.79 4.86
C VAL A 103 10.09 10.31 3.84
N GLN A 104 11.06 11.11 4.26
CA GLN A 104 12.15 11.59 3.41
C GLN A 104 13.01 10.43 2.87
N GLY A 105 13.22 9.38 3.66
CA GLY A 105 13.91 8.17 3.23
C GLY A 105 13.16 7.35 2.17
N ILE A 106 11.82 7.37 2.21
CA ILE A 106 10.96 6.65 1.24
C ILE A 106 10.88 7.41 -0.10
N GLN A 107 10.85 8.74 -0.05
CA GLN A 107 10.67 9.62 -1.21
C GLN A 107 11.58 9.28 -2.43
N PRO A 108 12.91 9.12 -2.30
CA PRO A 108 13.75 8.84 -3.46
C PRO A 108 13.44 7.49 -4.13
N ILE A 109 13.00 6.50 -3.36
CA ILE A 109 12.66 5.17 -3.86
C ILE A 109 11.37 5.23 -4.70
N ILE A 110 10.38 6.00 -4.23
CA ILE A 110 9.16 6.25 -5.01
C ILE A 110 9.50 6.95 -6.33
N ILE A 111 10.38 7.95 -6.29
CA ILE A 111 10.80 8.68 -7.49
C ILE A 111 11.52 7.75 -8.49
N ASP A 112 12.38 6.84 -8.03
CA ASP A 112 13.06 5.87 -8.89
C ASP A 112 12.08 4.92 -9.56
N ALA A 113 11.20 4.30 -8.77
CA ALA A 113 10.16 3.41 -9.26
C ALA A 113 9.30 4.09 -10.33
N LEU A 114 8.83 5.32 -10.08
CA LEU A 114 7.99 6.06 -11.02
C LEU A 114 8.70 6.41 -12.33
N LYS A 115 10.01 6.70 -12.31
CA LYS A 115 10.79 6.92 -13.54
C LYS A 115 10.93 5.66 -14.38
N ARG A 116 11.02 4.50 -13.73
CA ARG A 116 11.23 3.21 -14.40
C ARG A 116 9.97 2.52 -14.88
N ILE A 117 8.80 2.96 -14.44
CA ILE A 117 7.53 2.62 -15.08
C ILE A 117 7.47 3.35 -16.45
N ASN A 118 8.39 3.00 -17.34
CA ASN A 118 8.33 3.31 -18.76
C ASN A 118 7.67 2.12 -19.45
N LEU A 119 6.40 1.85 -19.08
CA LEU A 119 5.57 0.76 -19.63
C LEU A 119 5.49 0.79 -21.17
N SER A 120 5.79 1.95 -21.77
CA SER A 120 5.82 2.17 -23.21
C SER A 120 6.79 1.27 -23.95
N GLU A 121 8.04 1.16 -23.48
CA GLU A 121 9.07 0.39 -24.19
C GLU A 121 8.73 -1.11 -24.19
N ALA A 122 8.22 -1.58 -23.05
CA ALA A 122 7.88 -2.97 -22.91
C ALA A 122 6.63 -3.38 -23.72
N THR A 123 5.62 -2.53 -23.69
CA THR A 123 4.41 -2.75 -24.48
C THR A 123 4.75 -2.68 -25.98
N SER A 124 5.60 -1.73 -26.38
CA SER A 124 6.05 -1.59 -27.77
C SER A 124 6.74 -2.85 -28.30
N ALA A 125 7.58 -3.51 -27.50
CA ALA A 125 8.28 -4.73 -27.89
C ALA A 125 7.31 -5.92 -28.08
N LEU A 126 6.35 -6.09 -27.17
CA LEU A 126 5.29 -7.11 -27.29
C LEU A 126 4.42 -6.86 -28.52
N GLU A 127 3.98 -5.62 -28.73
CA GLU A 127 3.17 -5.23 -29.88
C GLU A 127 3.91 -5.50 -31.19
N ALA A 128 5.20 -5.14 -31.28
CA ALA A 128 6.01 -5.42 -32.46
C ALA A 128 6.14 -6.93 -32.73
N GLY A 129 6.34 -7.74 -31.68
CA GLY A 129 6.37 -9.20 -31.79
C GLY A 129 5.05 -9.80 -32.26
N LEU A 130 3.93 -9.28 -31.75
CA LEU A 130 2.59 -9.70 -32.19
C LEU A 130 2.34 -9.30 -33.64
N ILE A 131 2.60 -8.04 -34.02
CA ILE A 131 2.48 -7.52 -35.40
C ILE A 131 3.27 -8.38 -36.39
N ALA A 132 4.47 -8.82 -36.02
CA ALA A 132 5.30 -9.68 -36.87
C ALA A 132 4.73 -11.09 -37.08
N ALA A 133 3.87 -11.57 -36.17
CA ALA A 133 3.29 -12.91 -36.19
C ALA A 133 1.89 -12.96 -36.83
N VAL A 134 1.26 -11.81 -37.12
CA VAL A 134 -0.13 -11.77 -37.62
C VAL A 134 -0.18 -12.00 -39.13
N PRO A 135 -1.11 -12.84 -39.65
CA PRO A 135 -1.34 -12.95 -41.08
C PRO A 135 -1.83 -11.65 -41.73
N ALA A 136 -1.58 -11.51 -43.03
CA ALA A 136 -1.71 -10.26 -43.76
C ALA A 136 -3.15 -9.67 -43.77
N ASP A 137 -4.16 -10.53 -43.67
CA ASP A 137 -5.58 -10.18 -43.66
C ASP A 137 -6.01 -9.40 -42.40
N ILE A 138 -5.30 -9.58 -41.29
CA ILE A 138 -5.58 -8.91 -40.01
C ILE A 138 -4.46 -7.97 -39.55
N LEU A 139 -3.38 -7.85 -40.31
CA LEU A 139 -2.26 -6.95 -40.02
C LEU A 139 -2.72 -5.50 -39.82
N ALA A 140 -3.62 -5.01 -40.68
CA ALA A 140 -4.15 -3.64 -40.56
C ALA A 140 -4.87 -3.40 -39.22
N ASN A 141 -5.62 -4.40 -38.74
CA ASN A 141 -6.31 -4.33 -37.45
C ASN A 141 -5.32 -4.39 -36.28
N ALA A 142 -4.30 -5.24 -36.37
CA ALA A 142 -3.25 -5.34 -35.37
C ALA A 142 -2.48 -4.01 -35.23
N THR A 143 -2.11 -3.37 -36.34
CA THR A 143 -1.44 -2.06 -36.34
C THR A 143 -2.32 -0.96 -35.77
N ALA A 144 -3.63 -0.98 -36.03
CA ALA A 144 -4.57 -0.04 -35.45
C ALA A 144 -4.68 -0.20 -33.92
N ILE A 145 -4.70 -1.43 -33.42
CA ILE A 145 -4.70 -1.73 -31.98
C ILE A 145 -3.41 -1.25 -31.32
N GLN A 146 -2.25 -1.57 -31.92
CA GLN A 146 -0.94 -1.06 -31.46
C GLN A 146 -0.92 0.47 -31.37
N THR A 147 -1.45 1.15 -32.40
CA THR A 147 -1.50 2.62 -32.42
C THR A 147 -2.35 3.17 -31.28
N ALA A 148 -3.52 2.56 -31.02
CA ALA A 148 -4.40 2.98 -29.95
C ALA A 148 -3.79 2.77 -28.56
N ILE A 149 -3.10 1.64 -28.35
CA ILE A 149 -2.42 1.33 -27.09
C ILE A 149 -1.27 2.32 -26.85
N ASN A 150 -0.43 2.57 -27.86
CA ASN A 150 0.66 3.55 -27.76
C ASN A 150 0.15 4.97 -27.47
N ALA A 151 -0.96 5.38 -28.09
CA ALA A 151 -1.58 6.68 -27.81
C ALA A 151 -2.10 6.76 -26.36
N ALA A 152 -2.67 5.68 -25.83
CA ALA A 152 -3.11 5.61 -24.44
C ALA A 152 -1.92 5.71 -23.46
N PHE A 153 -0.82 5.02 -23.73
CA PHE A 153 0.41 5.14 -22.93
C PHE A 153 1.01 6.53 -22.99
N SER A 154 1.07 7.16 -24.16
CA SER A 154 1.55 8.54 -24.31
C SER A 154 0.68 9.53 -23.52
N SER A 155 -0.65 9.38 -23.58
CA SER A 155 -1.58 10.19 -22.78
C SER A 155 -1.39 10.00 -21.28
N ALA A 156 -1.15 8.76 -20.82
CA ALA A 156 -0.87 8.45 -19.42
C ALA A 156 0.48 9.06 -18.98
N CYS A 157 1.55 8.91 -19.78
CA CYS A 157 2.83 9.59 -19.56
C CYS A 157 2.64 11.11 -19.42
N ALA A 158 1.94 11.77 -20.35
CA ALA A 158 1.72 13.22 -20.28
C ALA A 158 0.91 13.66 -19.03
N THR A 159 0.05 12.78 -18.51
CA THR A 159 -0.78 13.08 -17.33
C THR A 159 -0.03 12.84 -16.03
N TYR A 160 0.84 11.83 -15.97
CA TYR A 160 1.41 11.30 -14.72
C TYR A 160 2.94 11.36 -14.62
N GLY A 161 3.65 11.64 -15.72
CA GLY A 161 5.11 11.68 -15.77
C GLY A 161 5.61 12.93 -16.50
N SER A 162 6.23 13.85 -15.78
CA SER A 162 7.00 14.96 -16.37
C SER A 162 8.36 14.51 -16.97
N GLY A 163 8.45 13.25 -17.41
CA GLY A 163 9.69 12.65 -17.89
C GLY A 163 9.48 11.23 -18.40
N CYS A 164 8.68 11.10 -19.46
CA CYS A 164 8.94 10.16 -20.55
C CYS A 164 9.56 11.01 -21.67
#